data_AF-A0A3S3FV49-F1
#
_entry.id   AF-A0A3S3FV49-F1
#
_cell.length_a   1.000
_cell.length_b   1.000
_cell.length_c   1.000
_cell.angle_alpha   90.00
_cell.angle_beta   90.00
_cell.angle_gamma   90.00
#
_symmetry.space_group_name_H-M   'P 1'
#
loop_
_entity.id
_entity.type
_entity.pdbx_description
1 polymer ?
#
loop_
_entity_poly.entity_id
_entity_poly.type
_entity_poly.pdbx_seq_one_letter_code
_entity_poly.pdbx_strand_id
1 'polypeptide(L)'
;MGSADVILVINLFVAGLLVAAFMTIAIYDKNRVSARWLAFGYMIGMVYFALEFVIPAFDNARLPVVAAFAVFLGATIVFNGGLAHKYGVAPPWWPMLLFLAIASVGVYLVQELPRQSLTAMMAYQLPYAVMQFTALGIVWSSRQRRERLDTILMGVLTASALQFASKPFIAHALGGRGADPQSYVQTSYALVSQSLGTVFGLALALLALAILVRDVLAEATSKSETDALSRLLNRGGFERHAEITLRDAARRGVPVALVIADLDHFKGINDNFGHACGDRVIETFAGFLREAAADHHVAGRIGGEEFAIILPGTNLAAARLFAEGARSAFG
;
A
#
# COMPACT_ATOMS: atom_id res chain seq x y z
N MET A 1 -27.81 26.86 0.48
CA MET A 1 -26.78 25.88 0.05
C MET A 1 -27.33 25.14 -1.14
N GLY A 2 -26.66 25.25 -2.29
CA GLY A 2 -27.01 24.47 -3.47
C GLY A 2 -26.59 23.01 -3.29
N SER A 3 -27.14 22.11 -4.11
CA SER A 3 -26.84 20.67 -4.01
C SER A 3 -25.36 20.34 -4.19
N ALA A 4 -24.60 21.19 -4.91
CA ALA A 4 -23.15 21.04 -5.04
C ALA A 4 -22.37 21.50 -3.79
N ASP A 5 -22.88 22.48 -3.01
CA ASP A 5 -22.25 22.86 -1.73
C ASP A 5 -22.29 21.69 -0.73
N VAL A 6 -23.42 20.95 -0.73
CA VAL A 6 -23.57 19.76 0.11
C VAL A 6 -22.54 18.70 -0.26
N ILE A 7 -22.26 18.50 -1.55
CA ILE A 7 -21.24 17.55 -2.03
C ILE A 7 -19.83 18.00 -1.59
N LEU A 8 -19.51 19.29 -1.67
CA LEU A 8 -18.22 19.81 -1.18
C LEU A 8 -18.03 19.55 0.32
N VAL A 9 -19.08 19.76 1.13
CA VAL A 9 -19.04 19.47 2.57
C VAL A 9 -18.84 17.98 2.82
N ILE A 10 -19.60 17.11 2.13
CA ILE A 10 -19.43 15.65 2.22
C ILE A 10 -17.99 15.27 1.88
N ASN A 11 -17.43 15.82 0.81
CA ASN A 11 -16.07 15.53 0.38
C ASN A 11 -15.00 15.97 1.38
N LEU A 12 -15.20 17.11 2.04
CA LEU A 12 -14.33 17.58 3.12
C LEU A 12 -14.32 16.58 4.29
N PHE A 13 -15.50 16.12 4.72
CA PHE A 13 -15.61 15.12 5.79
C PHE A 13 -15.02 13.76 5.39
N VAL A 14 -15.32 13.28 4.18
CA VAL A 14 -14.77 12.03 3.64
C VAL A 14 -13.25 12.09 3.57
N ALA A 15 -12.67 13.20 3.09
CA ALA A 15 -11.23 13.41 3.09
C ALA A 15 -10.65 13.36 4.52
N GLY A 16 -11.32 13.99 5.50
CA GLY A 16 -10.92 13.93 6.91
C GLY A 16 -10.92 12.51 7.49
N LEU A 17 -11.93 11.70 7.17
CA LEU A 17 -11.98 10.29 7.57
C LEU A 17 -10.85 9.48 6.93
N LEU A 18 -10.53 9.74 5.67
CA LEU A 18 -9.41 9.10 4.97
C LEU A 18 -8.06 9.49 5.57
N VAL A 19 -7.87 10.77 5.95
CA VAL A 19 -6.69 11.22 6.70
C VAL A 19 -6.55 10.42 7.99
N ALA A 20 -7.63 10.31 8.78
CA ALA A 20 -7.61 9.55 10.03
C ALA A 20 -7.27 8.06 9.80
N ALA A 21 -7.82 7.44 8.76
CA ALA A 21 -7.55 6.05 8.42
C ALA A 21 -6.07 5.82 8.03
N PHE A 22 -5.51 6.64 7.13
CA PHE A 22 -4.12 6.52 6.73
C PHE A 22 -3.15 6.89 7.87
N MET A 23 -3.48 7.89 8.69
CA MET A 23 -2.71 8.24 9.88
C MET A 23 -2.68 7.11 10.90
N THR A 24 -3.80 6.41 11.09
CA THR A 24 -3.85 5.24 11.98
C THR A 24 -2.83 4.18 11.53
N ILE A 25 -2.80 3.84 10.24
CA ILE A 25 -1.80 2.91 9.69
C ILE A 25 -0.38 3.44 9.93
N ALA A 26 -0.14 4.73 9.66
CA ALA A 26 1.17 5.35 9.84
C ALA A 26 1.67 5.38 11.29
N ILE A 27 0.76 5.41 12.27
CA ILE A 27 1.07 5.38 13.70
C ILE A 27 1.42 3.96 14.15
N TYR A 28 0.62 2.96 13.75
CA TYR A 28 0.83 1.56 14.14
C TYR A 28 2.01 0.91 13.42
N ASP A 29 2.30 1.32 12.19
CA ASP A 29 3.44 0.83 11.42
C ASP A 29 4.33 2.00 10.99
N LYS A 30 5.33 2.29 11.83
CA LYS A 30 6.26 3.41 11.64
C LYS A 30 7.13 3.28 10.38
N ASN A 31 7.22 2.10 9.78
CA ASN A 31 8.00 1.87 8.58
C ASN A 31 7.18 2.14 7.30
N ARG A 32 5.86 2.29 7.40
CA ARG A 32 4.95 2.59 6.27
C ARG A 32 4.98 4.06 5.89
N VAL A 33 6.04 4.45 5.18
CA VAL A 33 6.18 5.81 4.63
C VAL A 33 5.04 6.15 3.66
N SER A 34 4.53 5.17 2.90
CA SER A 34 3.41 5.37 1.97
C SER A 34 2.13 5.87 2.67
N ALA A 35 1.80 5.34 3.85
CA ALA A 35 0.61 5.75 4.61
C ALA A 35 0.68 7.24 5.01
N ARG A 36 1.87 7.73 5.41
CA ARG A 36 2.09 9.14 5.75
C ARG A 36 1.87 10.07 4.57
N TRP A 37 2.41 9.70 3.41
CA TRP A 37 2.23 10.47 2.19
C TRP A 37 0.76 10.49 1.77
N LEU A 38 0.06 9.36 1.82
CA LEU A 38 -1.38 9.33 1.50
C LEU A 38 -2.19 10.20 2.45
N ALA A 39 -1.95 10.12 3.76
CA ALA A 39 -2.59 10.99 4.75
C ALA A 39 -2.32 12.48 4.45
N PHE A 40 -1.06 12.84 4.16
CA PHE A 40 -0.69 14.21 3.82
C PHE A 40 -1.39 14.68 2.54
N GLY A 41 -1.52 13.82 1.53
CA GLY A 41 -2.23 14.12 0.29
C GLY A 41 -3.71 14.42 0.51
N TYR A 42 -4.41 13.61 1.31
CA TYR A 42 -5.80 13.87 1.66
C TYR A 42 -5.98 15.12 2.53
N MET A 43 -5.00 15.45 3.38
CA MET A 43 -5.01 16.70 4.14
C MET A 43 -4.88 17.94 3.23
N ILE A 44 -4.03 17.88 2.21
CA ILE A 44 -3.98 18.92 1.17
C ILE A 44 -5.32 18.95 0.39
N GLY A 45 -5.91 17.80 0.11
CA GLY A 45 -7.24 17.70 -0.50
C GLY A 45 -8.35 18.39 0.30
N MET A 46 -8.29 18.36 1.64
CA MET A 46 -9.22 19.13 2.48
C MET A 46 -9.08 20.64 2.26
N VAL A 47 -7.84 21.13 2.10
CA VAL A 47 -7.59 22.55 1.78
C VAL A 47 -8.23 22.91 0.44
N TYR A 48 -8.17 22.02 -0.56
CA TYR A 48 -8.85 22.24 -1.84
C TYR A 48 -10.37 22.42 -1.68
N PHE A 49 -11.04 21.52 -0.94
CA PHE A 49 -12.49 21.65 -0.73
C PHE A 49 -12.86 22.93 0.04
N ALA A 50 -12.03 23.33 1.00
CA ALA A 50 -12.20 24.60 1.70
C ALA A 50 -12.03 25.81 0.75
N LEU A 51 -11.05 25.78 -0.15
CA LEU A 51 -10.85 26.85 -1.15
C LEU A 51 -12.02 26.94 -2.13
N GLU A 52 -12.52 25.82 -2.65
CA GLU A 52 -13.71 25.78 -3.54
C GLU A 52 -14.94 26.40 -2.87
N PHE A 53 -15.11 26.23 -1.56
CA PHE A 53 -16.22 26.83 -0.82
C PHE A 53 -16.11 28.37 -0.73
N VAL A 54 -14.89 28.92 -0.70
CA VAL A 54 -14.66 30.37 -0.53
C VAL A 54 -14.53 31.09 -1.88
N ILE A 55 -14.15 30.40 -2.97
CA ILE A 55 -13.99 31.00 -4.31
C ILE A 55 -15.18 31.89 -4.74
N PRO A 56 -16.45 31.49 -4.58
CA PRO A 56 -17.60 32.31 -4.99
C PRO A 56 -17.74 33.64 -4.25
N ALA A 57 -17.03 33.82 -3.12
CA ALA A 57 -17.06 35.05 -2.33
C ALA A 57 -16.07 36.12 -2.82
N PHE A 58 -15.19 35.82 -3.78
CA PHE A 58 -14.23 36.77 -4.31
C PHE A 58 -14.72 37.44 -5.61
N ASP A 59 -14.63 38.77 -5.68
CA ASP A 59 -14.92 39.54 -6.91
C ASP A 59 -13.97 39.17 -8.06
N ASN A 60 -12.69 38.96 -7.75
CA ASN A 60 -11.68 38.46 -8.68
C ASN A 60 -11.28 37.03 -8.33
N ALA A 61 -11.97 36.06 -8.92
CA ALA A 61 -11.74 34.64 -8.69
C ALA A 61 -10.47 34.07 -9.38
N ARG A 62 -9.71 34.86 -10.16
CA ARG A 62 -8.57 34.35 -10.94
C ARG A 62 -7.50 33.68 -10.07
N LEU A 63 -7.02 34.38 -9.05
CA LEU A 63 -6.00 33.86 -8.13
C LEU A 63 -6.54 32.71 -7.25
N PRO A 64 -7.73 32.84 -6.61
CA PRO A 64 -8.34 31.73 -5.87
C PRO A 64 -8.50 30.43 -6.68
N VAL A 65 -8.91 30.51 -7.95
CA VAL A 65 -9.08 29.33 -8.82
C VAL A 65 -7.74 28.69 -9.16
N VAL A 66 -6.70 29.48 -9.44
CA VAL A 66 -5.34 28.94 -9.69
C VAL A 66 -4.78 28.31 -8.42
N ALA A 67 -5.02 28.91 -7.25
CA ALA A 67 -4.61 28.34 -5.97
C ALA A 67 -5.31 27.00 -5.69
N ALA A 68 -6.63 26.94 -5.86
CA ALA A 68 -7.40 25.69 -5.72
C ALA A 68 -6.89 24.61 -6.68
N PHE A 69 -6.62 24.97 -7.94
CA PHE A 69 -6.02 24.08 -8.92
C PHE A 69 -4.66 23.54 -8.46
N ALA A 70 -3.76 24.42 -8.05
CA ALA A 70 -2.40 24.04 -7.62
C ALA A 70 -2.44 23.17 -6.36
N VAL A 71 -3.33 23.45 -5.41
CA VAL A 71 -3.53 22.66 -4.19
C VAL A 71 -4.03 21.25 -4.54
N PHE A 72 -5.05 21.13 -5.39
CA PHE A 72 -5.56 19.81 -5.77
C PHE A 72 -4.55 19.01 -6.59
N LEU A 73 -3.85 19.66 -7.54
CA LEU A 73 -2.81 18.99 -8.31
C LEU A 73 -1.65 18.56 -7.39
N GLY A 74 -1.25 19.40 -6.44
CA GLY A 74 -0.29 19.07 -5.38
C GLY A 74 -0.72 17.87 -4.53
N ALA A 75 -2.00 17.77 -4.17
CA ALA A 75 -2.53 16.59 -3.49
C ALA A 75 -2.36 15.31 -4.33
N THR A 76 -2.60 15.37 -5.65
CA THR A 76 -2.37 14.21 -6.54
C THR A 76 -0.90 13.85 -6.69
N ILE A 77 0.00 14.83 -6.66
CA ILE A 77 1.46 14.61 -6.68
C ILE A 77 1.91 13.89 -5.40
N VAL A 78 1.41 14.33 -4.26
CA VAL A 78 1.67 13.69 -2.96
C VAL A 78 1.13 12.27 -2.92
N PHE A 79 -0.09 12.05 -3.44
CA PHE A 79 -0.68 10.72 -3.60
C PHE A 79 0.20 9.81 -4.46
N ASN A 80 0.70 10.31 -5.60
CA ASN A 80 1.63 9.60 -6.47
C ASN A 80 2.94 9.26 -5.74
N GLY A 81 3.47 10.18 -4.94
CA GLY A 81 4.61 9.91 -4.05
C GLY A 81 4.33 8.77 -3.06
N GLY A 82 3.14 8.74 -2.47
CA GLY A 82 2.69 7.65 -1.59
C GLY A 82 2.64 6.30 -2.30
N LEU A 83 2.08 6.25 -3.52
CA LEU A 83 2.07 5.05 -4.35
C LEU A 83 3.49 4.60 -4.74
N ALA A 84 4.37 5.53 -5.10
CA ALA A 84 5.75 5.21 -5.46
C ALA A 84 6.50 4.51 -4.32
N HIS A 85 6.34 5.01 -3.07
CA HIS A 85 6.90 4.34 -1.90
C HIS A 85 6.27 2.95 -1.66
N LYS A 86 4.95 2.81 -1.84
CA LYS A 86 4.26 1.52 -1.70
C LYS A 86 4.80 0.48 -2.70
N TYR A 87 5.02 0.89 -3.95
CA TYR A 87 5.44 -0.01 -5.03
C TYR A 87 6.95 -0.10 -5.21
N GLY A 88 7.74 0.55 -4.35
CA GLY A 88 9.21 0.52 -4.40
C GLY A 88 9.80 1.18 -5.64
N VAL A 89 9.11 2.17 -6.20
CA VAL A 89 9.53 2.93 -7.38
C VAL A 89 10.06 4.29 -6.93
N ALA A 90 11.13 4.79 -7.54
CA ALA A 90 11.63 6.13 -7.26
C ALA A 90 10.57 7.18 -7.65
N PRO A 91 10.05 7.98 -6.70
CA PRO A 91 9.03 8.98 -7.01
C PRO A 91 9.59 10.05 -7.96
N PRO A 92 8.93 10.34 -9.10
CA PRO A 92 9.39 11.34 -10.06
C PRO A 92 9.04 12.77 -9.59
N TRP A 93 9.52 13.17 -8.40
CA TRP A 93 9.17 14.44 -7.75
C TRP A 93 9.46 15.65 -8.65
N TRP A 94 10.68 15.74 -9.19
CA TRP A 94 11.08 16.90 -9.99
C TRP A 94 10.22 17.11 -11.25
N PRO A 95 9.99 16.09 -12.10
CA PRO A 95 9.06 16.22 -13.21
C PRO A 95 7.65 16.63 -12.78
N MET A 96 7.12 16.05 -11.70
CA MET A 96 5.78 16.37 -11.20
C MET A 96 5.67 17.80 -10.67
N LEU A 97 6.68 18.29 -9.93
CA LEU A 97 6.71 19.66 -9.39
C LEU A 97 6.92 20.71 -10.48
N LEU A 98 7.78 20.42 -11.47
CA LEU A 98 7.93 21.27 -12.64
C LEU A 98 6.63 21.35 -13.42
N PHE A 99 5.95 20.21 -13.61
CA PHE A 99 4.65 20.16 -14.26
C PHE A 99 3.59 20.96 -13.49
N LEU A 100 3.55 20.89 -12.16
CA LEU A 100 2.68 21.71 -11.32
C LEU A 100 2.89 23.21 -11.58
N ALA A 101 4.15 23.67 -11.61
CA ALA A 101 4.47 25.07 -11.86
C ALA A 101 4.01 25.52 -13.26
N ILE A 102 4.37 24.76 -14.30
CA ILE A 102 4.00 25.06 -15.69
C ILE A 102 2.47 25.05 -15.86
N ALA A 103 1.80 24.01 -15.34
CA ALA A 103 0.35 23.88 -15.45
C ALA A 103 -0.37 25.01 -14.69
N SER A 104 0.12 25.43 -13.53
CA SER A 104 -0.47 26.55 -12.76
C SER A 104 -0.36 27.87 -13.51
N VAL A 105 0.79 28.14 -14.14
CA VAL A 105 0.96 29.32 -15.03
C VAL A 105 0.01 29.21 -16.22
N GLY A 106 -0.06 28.05 -16.87
CA GLY A 106 -1.00 27.81 -17.98
C GLY A 106 -2.45 28.07 -17.58
N VAL A 107 -2.88 27.56 -16.42
CA VAL A 107 -4.22 27.82 -15.87
C VAL A 107 -4.42 29.30 -15.59
N TYR A 108 -3.44 30.01 -15.04
CA TYR A 108 -3.54 31.46 -14.82
C TYR A 108 -3.76 32.23 -16.13
N LEU A 109 -3.03 31.90 -17.18
CA LEU A 109 -3.11 32.57 -18.48
C LEU A 109 -4.46 32.34 -19.17
N VAL A 110 -5.01 31.12 -19.12
CA VAL A 110 -6.29 30.81 -19.78
C VAL A 110 -7.52 31.40 -19.09
N GLN A 111 -7.40 31.97 -17.88
CA GLN A 111 -8.52 32.64 -17.20
C GLN A 111 -8.97 33.93 -17.89
N GLU A 112 -8.16 34.49 -18.80
CA GLU A 112 -8.56 35.64 -19.63
C GLU A 112 -9.49 35.23 -20.77
N LEU A 113 -9.54 33.94 -21.10
CA LEU A 113 -10.44 33.42 -22.12
C LEU A 113 -11.88 33.36 -21.58
N PRO A 114 -12.88 33.34 -22.48
CA PRO A 114 -14.27 33.18 -22.07
C PRO A 114 -14.48 31.96 -21.17
N ARG A 115 -15.30 32.07 -20.12
CA ARG A 115 -15.55 31.01 -19.12
C ARG A 115 -16.04 29.69 -19.74
N GLN A 116 -16.71 29.75 -20.89
CA GLN A 116 -17.20 28.57 -21.62
C GLN A 116 -16.19 28.02 -22.64
N SER A 117 -14.99 28.59 -22.73
CA SER A 117 -13.95 28.16 -23.68
C SER A 117 -13.51 26.72 -23.40
N LEU A 118 -13.55 25.88 -24.44
CA LEU A 118 -13.07 24.50 -24.38
C LEU A 118 -11.59 24.44 -24.02
N THR A 119 -10.78 25.37 -24.54
CA THR A 119 -9.34 25.41 -24.26
C THR A 119 -9.05 25.70 -22.80
N ALA A 120 -9.76 26.65 -22.19
CA ALA A 120 -9.62 26.95 -20.76
C ALA A 120 -10.06 25.76 -19.88
N MET A 121 -11.13 25.05 -20.27
CA MET A 121 -11.57 23.85 -19.57
C MET A 121 -10.57 22.70 -19.69
N MET A 122 -10.01 22.47 -20.88
CA MET A 122 -9.00 21.44 -21.10
C MET A 122 -7.70 21.74 -20.34
N ALA A 123 -7.23 22.98 -20.39
CA ALA A 123 -6.04 23.42 -19.65
C ALA A 123 -6.19 23.22 -18.13
N TYR A 124 -7.40 23.35 -17.60
CA TYR A 124 -7.69 23.09 -16.19
C TYR A 124 -7.78 21.58 -15.86
N GLN A 125 -8.36 20.75 -16.73
CA GLN A 125 -8.67 19.35 -16.38
C GLN A 125 -7.59 18.34 -16.78
N LEU A 126 -6.92 18.53 -17.92
CA LEU A 126 -5.91 17.59 -18.42
C LEU A 126 -4.71 17.40 -17.48
N PRO A 127 -4.23 18.41 -16.73
CA PRO A 127 -3.17 18.19 -15.75
C PRO A 127 -3.49 17.12 -14.72
N TYR A 128 -4.74 17.02 -14.27
CA TYR A 128 -5.16 15.96 -13.34
C TYR A 128 -5.13 14.58 -14.02
N ALA A 129 -5.57 14.49 -15.28
CA ALA A 129 -5.48 13.24 -16.05
C ALA A 129 -4.03 12.77 -16.22
N VAL A 130 -3.10 13.70 -16.49
CA VAL A 130 -1.65 13.40 -16.55
C VAL A 130 -1.15 12.86 -15.21
N MET A 131 -1.59 13.40 -14.08
CA MET A 131 -1.23 12.88 -12.76
C MET A 131 -1.81 11.49 -12.48
N GLN A 132 -3.03 11.18 -12.95
CA GLN A 132 -3.59 9.83 -12.89
C GLN A 132 -2.79 8.83 -13.74
N PHE A 133 -2.36 9.22 -14.95
CA PHE A 133 -1.49 8.39 -15.79
C PHE A 133 -0.09 8.23 -15.20
N THR A 134 0.43 9.25 -14.51
CA THR A 134 1.70 9.16 -13.78
C THR A 134 1.59 8.14 -12.65
N ALA A 135 0.48 8.16 -11.89
CA ALA A 135 0.16 7.15 -10.88
C ALA A 135 0.13 5.74 -11.50
N LEU A 136 -0.55 5.59 -12.63
CA LEU A 136 -0.62 4.33 -13.37
C LEU A 136 0.78 3.85 -13.81
N GLY A 137 1.60 4.76 -14.32
CA GLY A 137 2.99 4.49 -14.71
C GLY A 137 3.84 4.03 -13.53
N ILE A 138 3.65 4.61 -12.34
CA ILE A 138 4.30 4.17 -11.10
C ILE A 138 3.93 2.72 -10.79
N VAL A 139 2.63 2.39 -10.73
CA VAL A 139 2.18 1.01 -10.47
C VAL A 139 2.69 0.05 -11.55
N TRP A 140 2.64 0.46 -12.82
CA TRP A 140 3.09 -0.33 -13.95
C TRP A 140 4.59 -0.63 -13.89
N SER A 141 5.41 0.35 -13.51
CA SER A 141 6.87 0.24 -13.45
C SER A 141 7.39 -0.58 -12.26
N SER A 142 6.52 -0.95 -11.32
CA SER A 142 6.89 -1.77 -10.17
C SER A 142 7.42 -3.14 -10.62
N ARG A 143 8.52 -3.58 -9.99
CA ARG A 143 9.04 -4.95 -10.13
C ARG A 143 8.37 -5.95 -9.17
N GLN A 144 7.50 -5.47 -8.30
CA GLN A 144 6.74 -6.34 -7.39
C GLN A 144 5.74 -7.19 -8.19
N ARG A 145 5.43 -8.39 -7.68
CA ARG A 145 4.41 -9.25 -8.30
C ARG A 145 3.06 -8.54 -8.22
N ARG A 146 2.42 -8.30 -9.37
CA ARG A 146 1.10 -7.67 -9.44
C ARG A 146 0.03 -8.61 -8.90
N GLU A 147 -0.74 -8.12 -7.94
CA GLU A 147 -1.90 -8.82 -7.40
C GLU A 147 -3.21 -8.29 -8.00
N ARG A 148 -4.33 -8.95 -7.67
CA ARG A 148 -5.67 -8.57 -8.17
C ARG A 148 -6.04 -7.13 -7.83
N LEU A 149 -5.75 -6.68 -6.59
CA LEU A 149 -6.03 -5.30 -6.16
C LEU A 149 -5.22 -4.27 -6.94
N ASP A 150 -3.99 -4.59 -7.35
CA ASP A 150 -3.16 -3.69 -8.14
C ASP A 150 -3.76 -3.51 -9.54
N THR A 151 -4.22 -4.59 -10.17
CA THR A 151 -4.92 -4.53 -11.47
C THR A 151 -6.20 -3.70 -11.39
N ILE A 152 -6.97 -3.85 -10.31
CA ILE A 152 -8.18 -3.04 -10.08
C ILE A 152 -7.80 -1.56 -9.90
N LEU A 153 -6.78 -1.26 -9.09
CA LEU A 153 -6.27 0.10 -8.90
C LEU A 153 -5.86 0.74 -10.23
N MET A 154 -5.14 0.00 -11.09
CA MET A 154 -4.74 0.47 -12.43
C MET A 154 -5.96 0.76 -13.32
N GLY A 155 -6.99 -0.09 -13.26
CA GLY A 155 -8.25 0.15 -13.96
C GLY A 155 -8.96 1.42 -13.48
N VAL A 156 -9.05 1.62 -12.16
CA VAL A 156 -9.67 2.81 -11.56
C VAL A 156 -8.86 4.08 -11.85
N LEU A 157 -7.53 4.02 -11.83
CA LEU A 157 -6.65 5.14 -12.23
C LEU A 157 -6.88 5.52 -13.70
N THR A 158 -7.00 4.53 -14.59
CA THR A 158 -7.26 4.77 -16.01
C THR A 158 -8.64 5.40 -16.23
N ALA A 159 -9.67 4.86 -15.57
CA ALA A 159 -11.02 5.40 -15.63
C ALA A 159 -11.10 6.82 -15.03
N SER A 160 -10.38 7.09 -13.93
CA SER A 160 -10.24 8.42 -13.33
C SER A 160 -9.57 9.41 -14.29
N ALA A 161 -8.50 9.01 -14.99
CA ALA A 161 -7.84 9.84 -15.99
C ALA A 161 -8.80 10.23 -17.13
N LEU A 162 -9.55 9.26 -17.66
CA LEU A 162 -10.58 9.49 -18.67
C LEU A 162 -11.72 10.38 -18.15
N GLN A 163 -12.09 10.22 -16.87
CA GLN A 163 -13.08 11.07 -16.23
C GLN A 163 -12.64 12.54 -16.21
N PHE A 164 -11.39 12.85 -15.84
CA PHE A 164 -10.88 14.22 -15.93
C PHE A 164 -10.85 14.74 -17.36
N ALA A 165 -10.37 13.94 -18.32
CA ALA A 165 -10.30 14.33 -19.73
C ALA A 165 -11.68 14.56 -20.36
N SER A 166 -12.72 13.86 -19.90
CA SER A 166 -14.10 13.97 -20.42
C SER A 166 -14.89 15.17 -19.85
N LYS A 167 -14.48 15.73 -18.70
CA LYS A 167 -15.19 16.85 -18.04
C LYS A 167 -15.50 18.05 -18.94
N PRO A 168 -14.61 18.54 -19.81
CA PRO A 168 -14.94 19.66 -20.72
C PRO A 168 -16.08 19.35 -21.69
N PHE A 169 -16.15 18.10 -22.19
CA PHE A 169 -17.20 17.65 -23.09
C PHE A 169 -18.53 17.47 -22.36
N ILE A 170 -18.48 16.93 -21.13
CA ILE A 170 -19.66 16.82 -20.27
C ILE A 170 -20.19 18.21 -19.91
N ALA A 171 -19.31 19.18 -19.64
CA ALA A 171 -19.70 20.56 -19.41
C ALA A 171 -20.47 21.12 -20.62
N HIS A 172 -19.93 20.94 -21.82
CA HIS A 172 -20.61 21.40 -23.05
C HIS A 172 -21.98 20.72 -23.25
N ALA A 173 -22.07 19.42 -23.01
CA ALA A 173 -23.32 18.66 -23.14
C ALA A 173 -24.39 19.04 -22.10
N LEU A 174 -23.99 19.49 -20.91
CA LEU A 174 -24.89 19.81 -19.80
C LEU A 174 -25.16 21.33 -19.62
N GLY A 175 -24.94 22.13 -20.67
CA GLY A 175 -25.24 23.57 -20.64
C GLY A 175 -24.15 24.47 -20.03
N GLY A 176 -22.96 23.91 -19.77
CA GLY A 176 -21.76 24.65 -19.38
C GLY A 176 -21.57 24.85 -17.88
N ARG A 177 -20.70 25.81 -17.51
CA ARG A 177 -20.27 26.08 -16.11
C ARG A 177 -20.98 27.27 -15.44
N GLY A 178 -22.13 27.67 -15.99
CA GLY A 178 -22.85 28.88 -15.58
C GLY A 178 -22.24 30.17 -16.14
N ALA A 179 -22.97 31.28 -16.00
CA ALA A 179 -22.55 32.60 -16.47
C ALA A 179 -21.42 33.19 -15.62
N ASP A 180 -21.46 32.93 -14.31
CA ASP A 180 -20.55 33.45 -13.29
C ASP A 180 -20.16 32.36 -12.26
N PRO A 181 -19.16 32.60 -11.39
CA PRO A 181 -18.76 31.64 -10.35
C PRO A 181 -19.86 31.22 -9.38
N GLN A 182 -20.82 32.10 -9.05
CA GLN A 182 -21.90 31.80 -8.11
C GLN A 182 -22.94 30.87 -8.75
N SER A 183 -23.23 31.07 -10.04
CA SER A 183 -24.13 30.22 -10.81
C SER A 183 -23.61 28.78 -11.00
N TYR A 184 -22.29 28.55 -10.87
CA TYR A 184 -21.67 27.23 -11.06
C TYR A 184 -22.29 26.15 -10.18
N VAL A 185 -22.46 26.43 -8.89
CA VAL A 185 -22.98 25.49 -7.87
C VAL A 185 -24.41 25.02 -8.20
N GLN A 186 -25.15 25.80 -8.98
CA GLN A 186 -26.52 25.50 -9.38
C GLN A 186 -26.61 24.72 -10.70
N THR A 187 -25.49 24.49 -11.40
CA THR A 187 -25.48 23.78 -12.68
C THR A 187 -25.55 22.26 -12.51
N SER A 188 -26.25 21.60 -13.44
CA SER A 188 -26.23 20.13 -13.56
C SER A 188 -24.80 19.60 -13.78
N TYR A 189 -23.96 20.36 -14.49
CA TYR A 189 -22.56 20.03 -14.67
C TYR A 189 -21.79 19.95 -13.34
N ALA A 190 -21.95 20.93 -12.44
CA ALA A 190 -21.27 20.92 -11.16
C ALA A 190 -21.65 19.68 -10.35
N LEU A 191 -22.94 19.34 -10.30
CA LEU A 191 -23.43 18.13 -9.61
C LEU A 191 -22.80 16.85 -10.17
N VAL A 192 -22.83 16.67 -11.48
CA VAL A 192 -22.28 15.48 -12.14
C VAL A 192 -20.75 15.40 -11.97
N SER A 193 -20.05 16.52 -12.21
CA SER A 193 -18.59 16.59 -12.15
C SER A 193 -18.06 16.34 -10.73
N GLN A 194 -18.69 16.94 -9.71
CA GLN A 194 -18.30 16.73 -8.32
C GLN A 194 -18.65 15.32 -7.84
N SER A 195 -19.82 14.80 -8.20
CA SER A 195 -20.21 13.42 -7.84
C SER A 195 -19.26 12.39 -8.44
N LEU A 196 -18.94 12.50 -9.73
CA LEU A 196 -17.96 11.61 -10.38
C LEU A 196 -16.57 11.75 -9.75
N GLY A 197 -16.13 12.98 -9.46
CA GLY A 197 -14.86 13.21 -8.75
C GLY A 197 -14.83 12.53 -7.38
N THR A 198 -15.94 12.60 -6.63
CA THR A 198 -16.12 11.96 -5.33
C THR A 198 -16.01 10.44 -5.45
N VAL A 199 -16.72 9.85 -6.41
CA VAL A 199 -16.73 8.39 -6.63
C VAL A 199 -15.33 7.88 -6.96
N PHE A 200 -14.62 8.50 -7.90
CA PHE A 200 -13.27 8.08 -8.26
C PHE A 200 -12.25 8.35 -7.15
N GLY A 201 -12.32 9.50 -6.51
CA GLY A 201 -11.45 9.85 -5.37
C GLY A 201 -11.60 8.84 -4.23
N LEU A 202 -12.84 8.52 -3.85
CA LEU A 202 -13.13 7.53 -2.81
C LEU A 202 -12.69 6.12 -3.23
N ALA A 203 -12.94 5.71 -4.48
CA ALA A 203 -12.51 4.42 -4.98
C ALA A 203 -10.98 4.25 -4.91
N LEU A 204 -10.22 5.27 -5.34
CA LEU A 204 -8.76 5.29 -5.23
C LEU A 204 -8.29 5.25 -3.77
N ALA A 205 -8.95 6.01 -2.89
CA ALA A 205 -8.65 6.03 -1.46
C ALA A 205 -8.85 4.66 -0.81
N LEU A 206 -10.01 4.06 -1.03
CA LEU A 206 -10.37 2.76 -0.45
C LEU A 206 -9.51 1.64 -1.00
N LEU A 207 -9.16 1.67 -2.29
CA LEU A 207 -8.22 0.70 -2.87
C LEU A 207 -6.82 0.85 -2.28
N ALA A 208 -6.30 2.08 -2.18
CA ALA A 208 -5.01 2.32 -1.55
C ALA A 208 -5.01 1.86 -0.08
N LEU A 209 -6.09 2.13 0.66
CA LEU A 209 -6.27 1.68 2.03
C LEU A 209 -6.33 0.16 2.13
N ALA A 210 -7.12 -0.50 1.29
CA ALA A 210 -7.25 -1.96 1.26
C ALA A 210 -5.92 -2.65 0.94
N ILE A 211 -5.14 -2.09 -0.01
CA ILE A 211 -3.79 -2.57 -0.34
C ILE A 211 -2.86 -2.45 0.87
N LEU A 212 -2.86 -1.32 1.57
CA LEU A 212 -2.04 -1.13 2.77
C LEU A 212 -2.47 -2.06 3.92
N VAL A 213 -3.76 -2.18 4.18
CA VAL A 213 -4.28 -3.08 5.23
C VAL A 213 -3.94 -4.53 4.91
N ARG A 214 -4.12 -4.98 3.66
CA ARG A 214 -3.74 -6.33 3.23
C ARG A 214 -2.26 -6.60 3.53
N ASP A 215 -1.38 -5.68 3.16
CA ASP A 215 0.05 -5.86 3.41
C ASP A 215 0.36 -5.87 4.92
N VAL A 216 -0.30 -5.04 5.72
CA VAL A 216 -0.10 -5.04 7.19
C VAL A 216 -0.55 -6.37 7.78
N LEU A 217 -1.69 -6.91 7.32
CA LEU A 217 -2.18 -8.21 7.74
C LEU A 217 -1.22 -9.34 7.30
N ALA A 218 -0.71 -9.30 6.07
CA ALA A 218 0.26 -10.27 5.57
C ALA A 218 1.59 -10.20 6.34
N GLU A 219 2.01 -9.00 6.75
CA GLU A 219 3.18 -8.81 7.60
C GLU A 219 2.92 -9.31 9.03
N ALA A 220 1.73 -9.07 9.58
CA ALA A 220 1.35 -9.57 10.90
C ALA A 220 1.27 -11.11 10.94
N THR A 221 0.74 -11.75 9.89
CA THR A 221 0.70 -13.21 9.79
C THR A 221 2.09 -13.81 9.59
N SER A 222 2.96 -13.16 8.81
CA SER A 222 4.36 -13.60 8.63
C SER A 222 5.29 -13.30 9.82
N LYS A 223 4.85 -12.46 10.78
CA LYS A 223 5.56 -12.17 12.04
C LYS A 223 5.35 -13.21 13.14
N SER A 224 4.46 -14.20 12.97
CA SER A 224 4.56 -15.40 13.80
C SER A 224 5.82 -16.12 13.36
N GLU A 225 6.91 -16.04 14.12
CA GLU A 225 8.13 -16.81 13.83
C GLU A 225 8.00 -18.27 14.25
N THR A 226 6.92 -18.62 14.95
CA THR A 226 6.69 -19.93 15.55
C THR A 226 5.62 -20.69 14.78
N ASP A 227 5.84 -21.99 14.57
CA ASP A 227 4.85 -22.93 14.09
C ASP A 227 3.88 -23.29 15.23
N ALA A 228 2.57 -23.17 14.97
CA ALA A 228 1.55 -23.28 16.03
C ALA A 228 1.48 -24.69 16.64
N LEU A 229 1.76 -25.72 15.84
CA LEU A 229 1.71 -27.12 16.25
C LEU A 229 2.99 -27.52 17.01
N SER A 230 4.15 -27.42 16.36
CA SER A 230 5.43 -27.85 16.95
C SER A 230 5.95 -26.90 18.04
N ARG A 231 5.51 -25.64 18.04
CA ARG A 231 6.06 -24.55 18.87
C ARG A 231 7.55 -24.28 18.64
N LEU A 232 8.13 -24.83 17.58
CA LEU A 232 9.45 -24.47 17.08
C LEU A 232 9.34 -23.26 16.15
N LEU A 233 10.47 -22.72 15.68
CA LEU A 233 10.43 -21.73 14.62
C LEU A 233 9.75 -22.34 13.38
N ASN A 234 8.85 -21.61 12.73
CA ASN A 234 8.41 -22.00 11.40
C ASN A 234 9.54 -21.73 10.39
N ARG A 235 9.38 -22.18 9.15
CA ARG A 235 10.37 -22.00 8.09
C ARG A 235 10.92 -20.56 7.99
N GLY A 236 10.04 -19.56 8.03
CA GLY A 236 10.46 -18.15 7.95
C GLY A 236 11.22 -17.66 9.18
N GLY A 237 10.81 -18.08 10.38
CA GLY A 237 11.55 -17.85 11.61
C GLY A 237 12.93 -18.52 11.58
N PHE A 238 12.98 -19.80 11.19
CA PHE A 238 14.21 -20.57 11.12
C PHE A 238 15.24 -19.93 10.17
N GLU A 239 14.84 -19.60 8.93
CA GLU A 239 15.73 -18.98 7.94
C GLU A 239 16.32 -17.65 8.43
N ARG A 240 15.51 -16.82 9.12
CA ARG A 240 15.94 -15.53 9.68
C ARG A 240 16.96 -15.70 10.80
N HIS A 241 16.68 -16.58 11.76
CA HIS A 241 17.57 -16.86 12.88
C HIS A 241 18.84 -17.60 12.43
N ALA A 242 18.74 -18.44 11.40
CA ALA A 242 19.86 -19.09 10.73
C ALA A 242 20.85 -18.06 10.16
N GLU A 243 20.36 -17.07 9.42
CA GLU A 243 21.19 -16.04 8.81
C GLU A 243 21.95 -15.22 9.86
N ILE A 244 21.28 -14.84 10.95
CA ILE A 244 21.89 -14.14 12.09
C ILE A 244 22.99 -15.02 12.71
N THR A 245 22.69 -16.29 12.98
CA THR A 245 23.61 -17.24 13.61
C THR A 245 24.85 -17.48 12.76
N LEU A 246 24.69 -17.62 11.44
CA LEU A 246 25.79 -17.81 10.50
C LEU A 246 26.72 -16.58 10.46
N ARG A 247 26.15 -15.36 10.46
CA ARG A 247 26.94 -14.12 10.53
C ARG A 247 27.72 -14.04 11.85
N ASP A 248 27.09 -14.38 12.96
CA ASP A 248 27.74 -14.36 14.29
C ASP A 248 28.84 -15.40 14.42
N ALA A 249 28.63 -16.59 13.87
CA ALA A 249 29.64 -17.62 13.85
C ALA A 249 30.84 -17.25 12.96
N ALA A 250 30.58 -16.68 11.78
CA ALA A 250 31.62 -16.17 10.89
C ALA A 250 32.44 -15.07 11.57
N ARG A 251 31.80 -14.13 12.27
CA ARG A 251 32.49 -13.08 13.04
C ARG A 251 33.38 -13.64 14.16
N ARG A 252 32.92 -14.70 14.83
CA ARG A 252 33.66 -15.35 15.93
C ARG A 252 34.67 -16.40 15.46
N GLY A 253 34.67 -16.76 14.19
CA GLY A 253 35.53 -17.81 13.65
C GLY A 253 35.19 -19.21 14.18
N VAL A 254 33.93 -19.47 14.54
CA VAL A 254 33.49 -20.79 15.06
C VAL A 254 32.78 -21.61 13.97
N PRO A 255 32.92 -22.95 13.98
CA PRO A 255 32.22 -23.80 13.02
C PRO A 255 30.71 -23.77 13.25
N VAL A 256 29.93 -24.07 12.21
CA VAL A 256 28.47 -24.24 12.29
C VAL A 256 28.10 -25.52 11.58
N ALA A 257 27.22 -26.30 12.19
CA ALA A 257 26.60 -27.45 11.55
C ALA A 257 25.08 -27.26 11.41
N LEU A 258 24.51 -27.82 10.36
CA LEU A 258 23.08 -27.91 10.13
C LEU A 258 22.68 -29.39 10.12
N VAL A 259 21.68 -29.75 10.92
CA VAL A 259 21.05 -31.06 10.90
C VAL A 259 19.64 -30.89 10.37
N ILE A 260 19.28 -31.71 9.38
CA ILE A 260 17.92 -31.80 8.83
C ILE A 260 17.39 -33.19 9.19
N ALA A 261 16.17 -33.25 9.70
CA ALA A 261 15.48 -34.47 10.07
C ALA A 261 14.13 -34.53 9.37
N ASP A 262 13.73 -35.73 8.96
CA ASP A 262 12.45 -36.03 8.33
C ASP A 262 11.80 -37.19 9.10
N LEU A 263 10.48 -37.16 9.26
CA LEU A 263 9.75 -38.25 9.92
C LEU A 263 9.42 -39.35 8.90
N ASP A 264 10.15 -40.46 8.97
CA ASP A 264 9.96 -41.58 8.05
C ASP A 264 8.51 -42.09 8.05
N HIS A 265 7.98 -42.30 6.84
CA HIS A 265 6.64 -42.87 6.60
C HIS A 265 5.48 -42.10 7.28
N PHE A 266 5.65 -40.82 7.58
CA PHE A 266 4.63 -40.03 8.29
C PHE A 266 3.27 -39.98 7.59
N LYS A 267 3.24 -39.97 6.25
CA LYS A 267 1.98 -40.14 5.49
C LYS A 267 1.23 -41.44 5.87
N GLY A 268 1.94 -42.54 6.05
CA GLY A 268 1.35 -43.81 6.48
C GLY A 268 0.75 -43.75 7.89
N ILE A 269 1.32 -42.94 8.79
CA ILE A 269 0.73 -42.68 10.12
C ILE A 269 -0.59 -41.94 9.97
N ASN A 270 -0.61 -40.87 9.17
CA ASN A 270 -1.84 -40.10 8.91
C ASN A 270 -2.93 -40.96 8.27
N ASP A 271 -2.57 -41.77 7.28
CA ASP A 271 -3.52 -42.60 6.53
C ASP A 271 -4.14 -43.71 7.41
N ASN A 272 -3.38 -44.28 8.36
CA ASN A 272 -3.84 -45.39 9.20
C ASN A 272 -4.46 -44.95 10.54
N PHE A 273 -4.01 -43.83 11.11
CA PHE A 273 -4.38 -43.39 12.47
C PHE A 273 -4.99 -41.98 12.51
N GLY A 274 -5.11 -41.33 11.37
CA GLY A 274 -5.69 -39.99 11.22
C GLY A 274 -4.72 -38.86 11.57
N HIS A 275 -5.05 -37.65 11.09
CA HIS A 275 -4.22 -36.46 11.26
C HIS A 275 -3.94 -36.10 12.72
N ALA A 276 -4.89 -36.31 13.63
CA ALA A 276 -4.67 -36.04 15.05
C ALA A 276 -3.55 -36.90 15.66
N CYS A 277 -3.33 -38.12 15.15
CA CYS A 277 -2.21 -38.96 15.57
C CYS A 277 -0.89 -38.42 15.00
N GLY A 278 -0.85 -38.04 13.72
CA GLY A 278 0.31 -37.40 13.11
C GLY A 278 0.70 -36.10 13.81
N ASP A 279 -0.27 -35.28 14.19
CA ASP A 279 -0.04 -34.04 14.93
C ASP A 279 0.67 -34.29 16.26
N ARG A 280 0.27 -35.34 17.00
CA ARG A 280 0.95 -35.74 18.24
C ARG A 280 2.39 -36.21 18.02
N VAL A 281 2.67 -36.89 16.90
CA VAL A 281 4.04 -37.30 16.54
C VAL A 281 4.89 -36.05 16.28
N ILE A 282 4.37 -35.07 15.54
CA ILE A 282 5.03 -33.78 15.31
C ILE A 282 5.31 -33.06 16.62
N GLU A 283 4.31 -32.93 17.50
CA GLU A 283 4.45 -32.27 18.81
C GLU A 283 5.51 -32.95 19.67
N THR A 284 5.55 -34.29 19.66
CA THR A 284 6.50 -35.09 20.45
C THR A 284 7.93 -34.90 19.93
N PHE A 285 8.12 -35.00 18.61
CA PHE A 285 9.45 -34.79 18.00
C PHE A 285 9.94 -33.36 18.21
N ALA A 286 9.05 -32.39 18.08
CA ALA A 286 9.36 -30.99 18.33
C ALA A 286 9.73 -30.71 19.80
N GLY A 287 9.03 -31.35 20.73
CA GLY A 287 9.36 -31.32 22.15
C GLY A 287 10.76 -31.84 22.43
N PHE A 288 11.09 -32.99 21.83
CA PHE A 288 12.43 -33.57 21.91
C PHE A 288 13.51 -32.63 21.35
N LEU A 289 13.32 -32.07 20.16
CA LEU A 289 14.29 -31.12 19.57
C LEU A 289 14.49 -29.88 20.44
N ARG A 290 13.43 -29.39 21.09
CA ARG A 290 13.49 -28.24 22.00
C ARG A 290 14.28 -28.56 23.27
N GLU A 291 14.14 -29.75 23.82
CA GLU A 291 14.89 -30.20 25.00
C GLU A 291 16.35 -30.50 24.68
N ALA A 292 16.63 -31.03 23.49
CA ALA A 292 17.99 -31.31 23.03
C ALA A 292 18.75 -30.04 22.58
N ALA A 293 18.03 -28.98 22.19
CA ALA A 293 18.61 -27.73 21.77
C ALA A 293 19.18 -26.94 22.96
N ALA A 294 20.44 -26.51 22.87
CA ALA A 294 20.99 -25.51 23.78
C ALA A 294 20.47 -24.11 23.43
N ASP A 295 20.61 -23.13 24.35
CA ASP A 295 20.11 -21.75 24.18
C ASP A 295 20.61 -21.02 22.92
N HIS A 296 21.75 -21.45 22.36
CA HIS A 296 22.36 -20.88 21.17
C HIS A 296 22.08 -21.69 19.89
N HIS A 297 21.33 -22.79 19.99
CA HIS A 297 20.87 -23.54 18.83
C HIS A 297 19.59 -22.92 18.26
N VAL A 298 19.39 -23.04 16.95
CA VAL A 298 18.19 -22.56 16.28
C VAL A 298 17.46 -23.76 15.70
N ALA A 299 16.30 -24.11 16.25
CA ALA A 299 15.48 -25.24 15.79
C ALA A 299 14.18 -24.77 15.15
N GLY A 300 13.79 -25.38 14.03
CA GLY A 300 12.58 -25.04 13.31
C GLY A 300 11.97 -26.19 12.53
N ARG A 301 10.67 -26.09 12.27
CA ARG A 301 9.93 -26.95 11.35
C ARG A 301 9.89 -26.28 9.98
N ILE A 302 10.60 -26.86 9.03
CA ILE A 302 10.83 -26.28 7.69
C ILE A 302 9.87 -26.81 6.62
N GLY A 303 9.19 -27.92 6.91
CA GLY A 303 8.18 -28.54 6.04
C GLY A 303 7.04 -29.18 6.83
N GLY A 304 6.25 -30.02 6.17
CA GLY A 304 5.14 -30.74 6.82
C GLY A 304 5.64 -31.72 7.89
N GLU A 305 6.65 -32.52 7.55
CA GLU A 305 7.27 -33.52 8.41
C GLU A 305 8.79 -33.31 8.58
N GLU A 306 9.30 -32.21 8.01
CA GLU A 306 10.71 -31.85 7.98
C GLU A 306 11.06 -30.82 9.06
N PHE A 307 12.16 -31.08 9.77
CA PHE A 307 12.71 -30.25 10.82
C PHE A 307 14.18 -29.94 10.55
N ALA A 308 14.65 -28.82 11.07
CA ALA A 308 16.04 -28.40 10.96
C ALA A 308 16.54 -27.79 12.27
N ILE A 309 17.82 -28.00 12.56
CA ILE A 309 18.50 -27.37 13.69
C ILE A 309 19.91 -26.92 13.30
N ILE A 310 20.25 -25.68 13.67
CA ILE A 310 21.58 -25.11 13.50
C ILE A 310 22.32 -25.15 14.83
N LEU A 311 23.56 -25.65 14.77
CA LEU A 311 24.44 -25.90 15.91
C LEU A 311 25.71 -25.04 15.75
N PRO A 312 25.72 -23.76 16.20
CA PRO A 312 26.92 -22.93 16.16
C PRO A 312 27.94 -23.37 17.22
N GLY A 313 29.22 -23.34 16.88
CA GLY A 313 30.31 -23.87 17.72
C GLY A 313 30.51 -25.38 17.57
N THR A 314 29.72 -26.05 16.73
CA THR A 314 29.70 -27.52 16.62
C THR A 314 30.36 -27.96 15.32
N ASN A 315 31.35 -28.85 15.43
CA ASN A 315 31.99 -29.49 14.27
C ASN A 315 31.17 -30.68 13.75
N LEU A 316 31.53 -31.22 12.59
CA LEU A 316 30.78 -32.30 11.94
C LEU A 316 30.66 -33.58 12.80
N ALA A 317 31.69 -33.92 13.58
CA ALA A 317 31.67 -35.11 14.43
C ALA A 317 30.67 -34.96 15.59
N ALA A 318 30.69 -33.81 16.27
CA ALA A 318 29.73 -33.50 17.32
C ALA A 318 28.29 -33.37 16.78
N ALA A 319 28.12 -32.79 15.59
CA ALA A 319 26.81 -32.72 14.93
C ALA A 319 26.24 -34.10 14.59
N ARG A 320 27.09 -35.05 14.17
CA ARG A 320 26.69 -36.44 13.96
C ARG A 320 26.25 -37.12 15.25
N LEU A 321 26.97 -36.90 16.35
CA LEU A 321 26.58 -37.43 17.66
C LEU A 321 25.23 -36.87 18.12
N PHE A 322 25.01 -35.57 17.91
CA PHE A 322 23.71 -34.94 18.16
C PHE A 322 22.60 -35.59 17.33
N ALA A 323 22.81 -35.72 16.01
CA ALA A 323 21.83 -36.32 15.11
C ALA A 323 21.52 -37.78 15.47
N GLU A 324 22.53 -38.57 15.84
CA GLU A 324 22.37 -39.96 16.23
C GLU A 324 21.68 -40.10 17.59
N GLY A 325 21.98 -39.20 18.53
CA GLY A 325 21.26 -39.10 19.80
C GLY A 325 19.78 -38.78 19.59
N ALA A 326 19.48 -37.85 18.68
CA ALA A 326 18.11 -37.53 18.30
C ALA A 326 17.37 -38.70 17.66
N ARG A 327 18.03 -39.39 16.71
CA ARG A 327 17.48 -40.56 16.03
C ARG A 327 17.19 -41.71 16.99
N SER A 328 18.10 -41.97 17.94
CA SER A 328 17.99 -43.10 18.87
C SER A 328 17.04 -42.85 20.04
N ALA A 329 16.80 -41.58 20.41
CA ALA A 329 15.88 -41.24 21.49
C ALA A 329 14.42 -41.19 21.04
N PHE A 330 14.18 -40.97 19.73
CA PHE A 330 12.84 -40.90 19.16
C PHE A 330 12.37 -42.20 18.49
N GLY A 331 13.30 -43.04 18.02
CA GLY A 331 13.03 -44.37 17.46
C GLY A 331 12.89 -45.45 18.53
#